data_AF-A0A059VPF8-F1
#
_entry.id   AF-A0A059VPF8-F1
#
_cell.length_a   1.000
_cell.length_b   1.000
_cell.length_c   1.000
_cell.angle_alpha   90.00
_cell.angle_beta   90.00
_cell.angle_gamma   90.00
#
_symmetry.space_group_name_H-M   'P 1'
#
loop_
_entity.id
_entity.type
_entity.pdbx_description
1 polymer ?
#
loop_
_entity_poly.entity_id
_entity_poly.type
_entity_poly.pdbx_seq_one_letter_code
_entity_poly.pdbx_strand_id
1 'polypeptide(L)' 'MILKVGALTIGEGIPLFSRKATFDPRTWALVDHTALRSGAVFLTYTRVND' A
#
# COMPACT_ATOMS: atom_id res chain seq x y z
N MET A 1 3.45 -0.31 7.90
CA MET A 1 2.36 0.19 7.04
C MET A 1 1.43 -0.98 6.74
N ILE A 2 0.11 -0.78 6.85
CA ILE A 2 -0.88 -1.79 6.45
C ILE A 2 -1.70 -1.22 5.30
N LEU A 3 -1.79 -1.95 4.19
CA LEU A 3 -2.58 -1.58 3.02
C LEU A 3 -3.72 -2.58 2.82
N LYS A 4 -4.93 -2.07 2.54
CA LYS A 4 -6.06 -2.85 2.06
C LYS A 4 -6.34 -2.44 0.62
N VAL A 5 -6.11 -3.36 -0.32
CA VAL A 5 -6.21 -3.12 -1.76
C VAL A 5 -7.47 -3.81 -2.29
N GLY A 6 -8.31 -3.06 -3.00
CA GLY A 6 -9.44 -3.62 -3.76
C GLY A 6 -9.04 -3.95 -5.19
N ALA A 7 -9.62 -5.01 -5.75
CA ALA A 7 -9.42 -5.41 -7.15
C ALA A 7 -10.23 -4.51 -8.12
N LEU A 8 -9.90 -3.21 -8.15
CA LEU A 8 -10.58 -2.21 -8.97
C LEU A 8 -9.59 -1.19 -9.52
N THR A 9 -9.75 -0.85 -10.80
CA THR A 9 -9.08 0.30 -11.42
C THR A 9 -10.03 1.49 -11.37
N ILE A 10 -9.63 2.58 -10.69
CA ILE A 10 -10.52 3.73 -10.42
C ILE A 10 -10.45 4.85 -11.47
N GLY A 11 -9.45 4.84 -12.38
CA GLY A 11 -9.26 5.87 -13.41
C GLY A 11 -8.77 7.22 -12.87
N GLU A 12 -9.50 7.80 -11.91
CA GLU A 12 -9.16 9.04 -11.21
C GLU A 12 -9.56 8.93 -9.72
N GLY A 13 -8.85 9.65 -8.85
CA GLY A 13 -9.19 9.70 -7.42
C GLY A 13 -8.20 10.49 -6.59
N ILE A 14 -8.39 10.44 -5.27
CA ILE A 14 -7.45 11.02 -4.31
C ILE A 14 -6.21 10.11 -4.24
N PRO A 15 -5.00 10.63 -4.50
CA PRO A 15 -3.78 9.85 -4.36
C PRO A 15 -3.55 9.38 -2.92
N LEU A 16 -3.07 8.15 -2.73
CA LEU A 16 -2.71 7.61 -1.40
C LEU A 16 -1.66 8.48 -0.69
N PHE A 17 -0.74 9.06 -1.46
CA PHE A 17 0.23 10.03 -0.99
C PHE A 17 -0.01 11.37 -1.68
N SER A 18 -0.06 12.45 -0.90
CA SER A 18 -0.33 13.80 -1.40
C SER A 18 0.61 14.18 -2.55
N ARG A 19 0.08 14.90 -3.54
CA ARG A 19 0.88 15.52 -4.61
C ARG A 19 1.88 16.56 -4.08
N LYS A 20 1.71 17.02 -2.84
CA LYS A 20 2.60 17.97 -2.15
C LYS A 20 3.55 17.29 -1.15
N ALA A 21 3.48 15.96 -1.00
CA ALA A 21 4.38 15.27 -0.08
C ALA A 21 5.83 15.40 -0.58
N THR A 22 6.76 15.66 0.33
CA THR A 22 8.20 15.58 0.01
C THR A 22 8.51 14.18 -0.51
N PHE A 23 9.25 14.11 -1.62
CA PHE A 23 9.71 12.85 -2.17
C PHE A 23 10.80 12.26 -1.28
N ASP A 24 10.41 11.36 -0.37
CA ASP A 24 11.25 10.66 0.59
C ASP A 24 10.96 9.15 0.54
N PRO A 25 11.40 8.45 -0.53
CA PRO A 25 11.15 7.02 -0.67
C PRO A 25 11.85 6.24 0.43
N ARG A 26 11.12 5.30 1.05
CA ARG A 26 11.64 4.41 2.09
C ARG A 26 11.54 2.96 1.64
N THR A 27 12.49 2.14 2.06
CA THR A 27 12.44 0.68 1.85
C THR A 27 11.51 0.04 2.87
N TRP A 28 10.62 -0.82 2.38
CA TRP A 28 9.66 -1.57 3.20
C TRP A 28 9.77 -3.05 2.88
N ALA A 29 9.81 -3.89 3.91
CA ALA A 29 9.73 -5.34 3.78
C ALA A 29 8.27 -5.78 3.93
N LEU A 30 7.76 -6.59 3.00
CA LEU A 30 6.46 -7.25 3.14
C LEU A 30 6.62 -8.36 4.19
N VAL A 31 5.91 -8.23 5.31
CA VAL A 31 6.02 -9.18 6.43
C VAL A 31 4.80 -10.08 6.57
N ASP A 32 3.66 -9.69 6.00
CA ASP A 32 2.47 -10.53 5.94
C ASP A 32 1.56 -10.11 4.77
N HIS A 33 0.78 -11.06 4.24
CA HIS A 33 -0.28 -10.78 3.27
C HIS A 33 -1.42 -11.78 3.37
N THR A 34 -2.64 -11.31 3.09
CA THR A 34 -3.82 -12.17 2.98
C THR A 34 -4.67 -11.74 1.79
N ALA A 35 -4.91 -12.66 0.85
CA ALA A 35 -5.87 -12.48 -0.23
C ALA A 35 -7.23 -13.04 0.17
N LEU A 36 -8.28 -12.23 0.05
CA LEU A 36 -9.66 -12.66 0.29
C LEU A 36 -10.28 -13.22 -0.99
N ARG A 37 -11.29 -14.08 -0.83
CA ARG A 37 -12.08 -14.62 -1.94
C ARG A 37 -12.75 -13.53 -2.80
N SER A 38 -13.00 -12.35 -2.24
CA SER A 38 -13.50 -11.18 -2.96
C SER A 38 -12.48 -10.54 -3.90
N GLY A 39 -11.22 -10.99 -3.89
CA GLY A 39 -10.11 -10.38 -4.63
C GLY A 39 -9.43 -9.21 -3.89
N ALA A 40 -9.97 -8.80 -2.74
CA ALA A 40 -9.29 -7.80 -1.90
C ALA A 40 -8.04 -8.42 -1.25
N VAL A 41 -6.98 -7.61 -1.10
CA VAL A 41 -5.71 -8.05 -0.50
C VAL A 41 -5.34 -7.15 0.67
N PHE A 42 -4.98 -7.76 1.79
CA PHE A 42 -4.35 -7.10 2.92
C PHE A 42 -2.84 -7.32 2.84
N LEU A 43 -2.06 -6.25 2.96
CA LEU A 43 -0.59 -6.28 2.91
C LEU A 43 -0.03 -5.57 4.14
N THR A 44 0.82 -6.23 4.89
CA THR A 44 1.49 -5.67 6.06
C THR A 44 2.97 -5.52 5.77
N TYR A 45 3.47 -4.30 5.96
CA TYR A 45 4.86 -3.94 5.73
C TYR A 45 5.50 -3.41 7.00
N THR A 46 6.76 -3.77 7.21
CA THR A 46 7.65 -3.16 8.20
C THR A 46 8.68 -2.30 7.47
N ARG A 47 9.03 -1.16 8.06
CA ARG A 47 10.07 -0.29 7.51
C ARG A 47 11.41 -0.99 7.70
N VAL A 48 12.23 -1.04 6.65
CA VAL A 48 13.63 -1.45 6.82
C VAL A 48 14.33 -0.27 7.50
N ASN A 49 14.82 -0.51 8.71
CA ASN A 49 15.73 0.42 9.37
C ASN A 49 17.14 0.07 8.90
N ASP A 50 17.88 1.07 8.43
CA ASP A 50 19.31 0.95 8.17
C ASP A 50 20.10 0.81 9.49
#